data_AF-A0A562YB56-F1
#
_entry.id   AF-A0A562YB56-F1
#
_cell.length_a   1.000
_cell.length_b   1.000
_cell.length_c   1.000
_cell.angle_alpha   90.00
_cell.angle_beta   90.00
_cell.angle_gamma   90.00
#
_symmetry.space_group_name_H-M   'P 1'
#
loop_
_entity.id
_entity.type
_entity.pdbx_description
1 polymer ?
#
loop_
_entity_poly.entity_id
_entity_poly.type
_entity_poly.pdbx_seq_one_letter_code
_entity_poly.pdbx_strand_id
1 'polypeptide(L)'
;MPEVKASIITYTGINQQVEHHDLDASLLECSIMNQIPHIHECGGNGLCTTCRIRVMDGHSNLNPRTLKEQEVARVRKWDPSIRLACQCYTKGNVSIQRLVWTNSEVNRLQLETIPEGVAEERPIAILFCDIRGFTKLASENSSFDVAHILNRFYTVLGDPILINNGVIYQYVGDEIIGLFGVSGGLKSKNCKDAIRAALGMQYAIERLNHIELVDFNVNLKLGIGINFGRAYIGHLGHPKHKQFAVVGDPVNTASRIQSFNKQAQTSILISDSVFKSVSPNTLDIGRSFSNQMAGHDHDTVIHELFGFKEMDVQLELQQSLDHLLRNEDAFASKFYDKVFTKAPDAKALFKNNMASQGRLLTHMLGGIVYSMSRPEHLTLGLKLLGESHSRYGVQEGHYPVVLECLMETIEETLGSMSNPQLLKAWKQALETVTSEMKRFAKET
;
A
#
# COMPACT_ATOMS: atom_id res chain seq x y z
N MET A 1 -25.96 35.00 12.98
CA MET A 1 -25.83 33.53 12.99
C MET A 1 -25.10 33.16 14.26
N PRO A 2 -25.53 32.17 15.05
CA PRO A 2 -24.82 31.81 16.27
C PRO A 2 -23.43 31.28 15.91
N GLU A 3 -22.39 31.78 16.56
CA GLU A 3 -21.01 31.29 16.41
C GLU A 3 -20.98 29.78 16.70
N VAL A 4 -20.60 28.98 15.70
CA VAL A 4 -20.38 27.54 15.88
C VAL A 4 -19.18 27.41 16.79
N LYS A 5 -19.42 26.96 18.04
CA LYS A 5 -18.38 26.76 19.04
C LYS A 5 -17.38 25.74 18.51
N ALA A 6 -16.12 26.13 18.40
CA ALA A 6 -15.06 25.28 17.89
C ALA A 6 -14.92 24.02 18.74
N SER A 7 -14.75 22.87 18.08
CA SER A 7 -14.46 21.59 18.73
C SER A 7 -12.97 21.29 18.62
N ILE A 8 -12.38 20.84 19.72
CA ILE A 8 -10.96 20.47 19.78
C ILE A 8 -10.84 18.95 19.69
N ILE A 9 -10.10 18.48 18.68
CA ILE A 9 -9.71 17.08 18.54
C ILE A 9 -8.27 16.95 19.04
N THR A 10 -8.08 16.19 20.12
CA THR A 10 -6.75 15.92 20.70
C THR A 10 -6.25 14.56 20.23
N TYR A 11 -5.15 14.53 19.47
CA TYR A 11 -4.48 13.33 19.00
C TYR A 11 -3.40 12.92 20.00
N THR A 12 -3.76 12.08 20.95
CA THR A 12 -2.90 11.77 22.11
C THR A 12 -1.58 11.10 21.73
N GLY A 13 -1.57 10.28 20.67
CA GLY A 13 -0.37 9.56 20.22
C GLY A 13 0.72 10.43 19.59
N ILE A 14 0.41 11.67 19.20
CA ILE A 14 1.38 12.64 18.63
C ILE A 14 1.39 13.97 19.37
N ASN A 15 0.67 14.05 20.49
CA ASN A 15 0.54 15.26 21.30
C ASN A 15 0.16 16.50 20.48
N GLN A 16 -0.80 16.35 19.55
CA GLN A 16 -1.27 17.42 18.67
C GLN A 16 -2.75 17.71 18.93
N GLN A 17 -3.14 18.98 18.91
CA GLN A 17 -4.52 19.41 18.97
C GLN A 17 -4.92 20.08 17.66
N VAL A 18 -6.16 19.83 17.26
CA VAL A 18 -6.77 20.37 16.05
C VAL A 18 -8.05 21.07 16.44
N GLU A 19 -8.14 22.35 16.12
CA GLU A 19 -9.37 23.11 16.22
C GLU A 19 -10.18 22.95 14.93
N HIS A 20 -11.47 22.69 15.07
CA HIS A 20 -12.34 22.36 13.95
C HIS A 20 -13.73 22.96 14.12
N HIS A 21 -14.28 23.48 13.03
CA HIS A 21 -15.54 24.24 13.02
C HIS A 21 -16.65 23.60 12.19
N ASP A 22 -16.34 22.57 11.38
CA ASP A 22 -17.30 21.97 10.44
C ASP A 22 -17.91 20.67 10.98
N LEU A 23 -19.10 20.77 11.59
CA LEU A 23 -19.76 19.63 12.24
C LEU A 23 -20.08 18.45 11.29
N ASP A 24 -20.00 18.66 9.97
CA ASP A 24 -20.23 17.63 8.96
C ASP A 24 -18.96 16.91 8.51
N ALA A 25 -17.77 17.37 8.94
CA ALA A 25 -16.52 16.67 8.67
C ALA A 25 -16.28 15.53 9.67
N SER A 26 -15.92 14.37 9.15
CA SER A 26 -15.51 13.22 9.94
C SER A 26 -14.16 13.45 10.61
N LEU A 27 -13.86 12.69 11.67
CA LEU A 27 -12.54 12.73 12.32
C LEU A 27 -11.41 12.33 11.36
N LEU A 28 -11.70 11.51 10.34
CA LEU A 28 -10.73 11.21 9.28
C LEU A 28 -10.42 12.47 8.47
N GLU A 29 -11.44 13.17 7.97
CA GLU A 29 -11.26 14.41 7.21
C GLU A 29 -10.57 15.47 8.06
N CYS A 30 -10.93 15.61 9.33
CA CYS A 30 -10.23 16.50 10.27
C CYS A 30 -8.74 16.18 10.37
N SER A 31 -8.39 14.89 10.40
CA SER A 31 -6.99 14.44 10.43
C SER A 31 -6.26 14.86 9.15
N ILE A 32 -6.85 14.58 7.98
CA ILE A 32 -6.26 14.86 6.67
C ILE A 32 -6.08 16.37 6.46
N MET A 33 -7.12 17.18 6.76
CA MET A 33 -7.07 18.64 6.66
C MET A 33 -5.97 19.26 7.54
N ASN A 34 -5.69 18.63 8.69
CA ASN A 34 -4.66 19.08 9.62
C ASN A 34 -3.33 18.33 9.48
N GLN A 35 -3.14 17.63 8.35
CA GLN A 35 -1.89 16.97 7.97
C GLN A 35 -1.43 15.90 8.97
N ILE A 36 -2.40 15.28 9.63
CA ILE A 36 -2.17 14.14 10.51
C ILE A 36 -2.34 12.90 9.65
N PRO A 37 -1.26 12.14 9.36
CA PRO A 37 -1.35 10.93 8.56
C PRO A 37 -2.37 9.97 9.18
N HIS A 38 -3.33 9.49 8.40
CA HIS A 38 -4.38 8.63 8.91
C HIS A 38 -4.76 7.63 7.84
N ILE A 39 -4.43 6.35 8.02
CA ILE A 39 -4.61 5.34 6.98
C ILE A 39 -6.10 5.06 6.74
N HIS A 40 -6.52 4.94 5.48
CA HIS A 40 -7.92 4.73 5.11
C HIS A 40 -8.07 4.08 3.72
N GLU A 41 -7.70 2.80 3.60
CA GLU A 41 -7.67 2.03 2.33
C GLU A 41 -8.95 2.11 1.49
N CYS A 42 -10.12 2.26 2.12
CA CYS A 42 -11.40 2.36 1.40
C CYS A 42 -11.80 3.80 1.04
N GLY A 43 -10.92 4.80 1.20
CA GLY A 43 -11.26 6.20 0.95
C GLY A 43 -12.21 6.82 1.97
N GLY A 44 -12.27 6.30 3.21
CA GLY A 44 -13.14 6.85 4.27
C GLY A 44 -14.59 6.35 4.27
N ASN A 45 -14.87 5.23 3.62
CA ASN A 45 -16.25 4.78 3.38
C ASN A 45 -16.81 3.76 4.38
N GLY A 46 -16.08 3.49 5.47
CA GLY A 46 -16.46 2.50 6.48
C GLY A 46 -16.40 1.05 6.00
N LEU A 47 -15.77 0.78 4.85
CA LEU A 47 -15.63 -0.57 4.27
C LEU A 47 -14.34 -1.28 4.72
N CYS A 48 -13.30 -0.51 5.07
CA CYS A 48 -12.07 -1.03 5.66
C CYS A 48 -12.04 -0.76 7.17
N THR A 49 -11.00 -1.27 7.84
CA THR A 49 -10.76 -1.04 9.27
C THR A 49 -9.50 -0.22 9.54
N THR A 50 -8.94 0.45 8.55
CA THR A 50 -7.60 1.07 8.67
C THR A 50 -7.62 2.47 9.27
N CYS A 51 -8.75 3.18 9.25
CA CYS A 51 -8.91 4.48 9.92
C CYS A 51 -9.31 4.35 11.40
N ARG A 52 -8.98 3.23 12.04
CA ARG A 52 -9.41 2.95 13.40
C ARG A 52 -8.78 3.92 14.38
N ILE A 53 -9.61 4.40 15.29
CA ILE A 53 -9.22 5.19 16.43
C ILE A 53 -9.73 4.53 17.71
N ARG A 54 -9.02 4.77 18.82
CA ARG A 54 -9.55 4.61 20.17
C ARG A 54 -9.92 5.97 20.70
N VAL A 55 -11.16 6.11 21.14
CA VAL A 55 -11.66 7.29 21.84
C VAL A 55 -11.20 7.20 23.28
N MET A 56 -10.31 8.10 23.68
CA MET A 56 -9.77 8.18 25.04
C MET A 56 -10.69 9.00 25.95
N ASP A 57 -11.30 10.05 25.41
CA ASP A 57 -12.27 10.91 26.11
C ASP A 57 -13.20 11.60 25.11
N GLY A 58 -14.38 12.05 25.57
CA GLY A 58 -15.36 12.77 24.75
C GLY A 58 -16.29 11.85 23.93
N HIS A 59 -16.49 10.59 24.34
CA HIS A 59 -17.32 9.63 23.59
C HIS A 59 -18.78 10.12 23.39
N SER A 60 -19.33 10.85 24.37
CA SER A 60 -20.67 11.44 24.29
C SER A 60 -20.80 12.54 23.23
N ASN A 61 -19.68 13.11 22.79
CA ASN A 61 -19.65 14.18 21.79
C ASN A 61 -19.65 13.65 20.36
N LEU A 62 -19.48 12.33 20.20
CA LEU A 62 -19.50 11.65 18.91
C LEU A 62 -20.92 11.23 18.53
N ASN A 63 -21.18 11.18 17.23
CA ASN A 63 -22.38 10.52 16.72
C ASN A 63 -22.41 9.03 17.15
N PRO A 64 -23.63 8.45 17.29
CA PRO A 64 -23.80 7.00 17.39
C PRO A 64 -23.16 6.28 16.20
N ARG A 65 -22.73 5.02 16.41
CA ARG A 65 -22.16 4.20 15.33
C ARG A 65 -23.11 4.15 14.14
N THR A 66 -22.60 4.43 12.94
CA THR A 66 -23.34 4.26 11.69
C THR A 66 -23.64 2.78 11.46
N LEU A 67 -24.59 2.44 10.59
CA LEU A 67 -24.91 1.03 10.26
C LEU A 67 -23.68 0.25 9.78
N LYS A 68 -22.84 0.90 8.96
CA LYS A 68 -21.57 0.31 8.48
C LYS A 68 -20.62 0.01 9.63
N GLU A 69 -20.45 0.98 10.54
CA GLU A 69 -19.56 0.82 11.70
C GLU A 69 -20.08 -0.25 12.68
N GLN A 70 -21.40 -0.33 12.90
CA GLN A 70 -22.02 -1.33 13.76
C GLN A 70 -21.73 -2.75 13.28
N GLU A 71 -21.88 -3.00 11.98
CA GLU A 71 -21.68 -4.33 11.41
C GLU A 71 -20.22 -4.78 11.57
N VAL A 72 -19.28 -3.91 11.22
CA VAL A 72 -17.84 -4.19 11.36
C VAL A 72 -17.45 -4.39 12.82
N ALA A 73 -17.93 -3.52 13.73
CA ALA A 73 -17.62 -3.61 15.16
C ALA A 73 -18.17 -4.89 15.80
N ARG A 74 -19.37 -5.32 15.40
CA ARG A 74 -20.02 -6.54 15.88
C ARG A 74 -19.25 -7.79 15.44
N VAL A 75 -18.94 -7.89 14.14
CA VAL A 75 -18.18 -9.03 13.58
C VAL A 75 -16.80 -9.16 14.24
N ARG A 76 -16.16 -8.03 14.54
CA ARG A 76 -14.81 -7.96 15.11
C ARG A 76 -14.77 -7.92 16.64
N LYS A 77 -15.93 -7.90 17.31
CA LYS A 77 -16.06 -7.79 18.78
C LYS A 77 -15.26 -6.62 19.35
N TRP A 78 -15.36 -5.45 18.73
CA TRP A 78 -14.61 -4.28 19.17
C TRP A 78 -15.05 -3.79 20.55
N ASP A 79 -14.06 -3.33 21.32
CA ASP A 79 -14.31 -2.52 22.50
C ASP A 79 -15.12 -1.26 22.13
N PRO A 80 -16.08 -0.80 22.97
CA PRO A 80 -16.89 0.38 22.69
C PRO A 80 -16.10 1.64 22.37
N SER A 81 -14.89 1.80 22.94
CA SER A 81 -13.99 2.93 22.67
C SER A 81 -13.40 2.92 21.26
N ILE A 82 -13.39 1.78 20.57
CA ILE A 82 -12.82 1.68 19.22
C ILE A 82 -13.86 2.07 18.19
N ARG A 83 -13.51 3.08 17.38
CA ARG A 83 -14.37 3.65 16.34
C ARG A 83 -13.65 3.73 15.00
N LEU A 84 -14.42 3.88 13.91
CA LEU A 84 -13.88 4.25 12.60
C LEU A 84 -13.85 5.77 12.48
N ALA A 85 -12.67 6.38 12.32
CA ALA A 85 -12.56 7.84 12.22
C ALA A 85 -13.36 8.42 11.06
N CYS A 86 -13.48 7.68 9.96
CA CYS A 86 -14.28 8.07 8.80
C CYS A 86 -15.80 7.98 8.99
N GLN A 87 -16.26 7.39 10.08
CA GLN A 87 -17.68 7.27 10.43
C GLN A 87 -18.03 8.07 11.71
N CYS A 88 -17.04 8.79 12.24
CA CYS A 88 -17.17 9.58 13.46
C CYS A 88 -17.22 11.06 13.12
N TYR A 89 -18.24 11.73 13.61
CA TYR A 89 -18.45 13.17 13.56
C TYR A 89 -18.53 13.66 15.00
N THR A 90 -17.87 14.76 15.31
CA THR A 90 -17.80 15.30 16.67
C THR A 90 -18.52 16.63 16.77
N LYS A 91 -19.32 16.81 17.81
CA LYS A 91 -19.98 18.09 18.15
C LYS A 91 -19.37 18.79 19.36
N GLY A 92 -18.25 18.27 19.86
CA GLY A 92 -17.52 18.81 21.00
C GLY A 92 -16.11 18.26 21.05
N ASN A 93 -15.40 18.57 22.13
CA ASN A 93 -14.03 18.15 22.30
C ASN A 93 -13.93 16.63 22.42
N VAL A 94 -12.94 16.04 21.74
CA VAL A 94 -12.70 14.60 21.79
C VAL A 94 -11.19 14.34 21.85
N SER A 95 -10.79 13.36 22.65
CA SER A 95 -9.42 12.87 22.67
C SER A 95 -9.37 11.50 22.03
N ILE A 96 -8.52 11.33 21.02
CA ILE A 96 -8.43 10.12 20.21
C ILE A 96 -6.97 9.66 20.09
N GLN A 97 -6.81 8.36 20.00
CA GLN A 97 -5.55 7.71 19.63
C GLN A 97 -5.77 6.98 18.32
N ARG A 98 -4.96 7.26 17.29
CA ARG A 98 -4.93 6.44 16.08
C ARG A 98 -4.43 5.04 16.45
N LEU A 99 -5.09 4.02 15.93
CA LEU A 99 -4.70 2.62 16.14
C LEU A 99 -3.87 2.07 14.98
N VAL A 100 -3.84 2.81 13.86
CA VAL A 100 -3.10 2.46 12.66
C VAL A 100 -2.32 3.70 12.20
N TRP A 101 -1.01 3.57 12.18
CA TRP A 101 -0.03 4.59 11.91
C TRP A 101 0.74 4.32 10.63
N THR A 102 1.03 3.05 10.35
CA THR A 102 1.80 2.63 9.17
C THR A 102 1.09 1.54 8.37
N ASN A 103 1.49 1.38 7.11
CA ASN A 103 1.06 0.23 6.30
C ASN A 103 1.47 -1.11 6.96
N SER A 104 2.58 -1.15 7.70
CA SER A 104 3.01 -2.33 8.45
C SER A 104 2.02 -2.73 9.54
N GLU A 105 1.36 -1.76 10.19
CA GLU A 105 0.32 -2.01 11.21
C GLU A 105 -1.02 -2.42 10.60
N VAL A 106 -1.37 -1.95 9.39
CA VAL A 106 -2.52 -2.46 8.63
C VAL A 106 -2.41 -3.98 8.43
N ASN A 107 -1.20 -4.47 8.19
CA ASN A 107 -0.94 -5.90 7.97
C ASN A 107 -1.04 -6.73 9.25
N ARG A 108 -0.47 -6.24 10.35
CA ARG A 108 -0.68 -6.86 11.67
C ARG A 108 -2.17 -6.99 11.99
N LEU A 109 -2.94 -5.97 11.66
CA LEU A 109 -4.39 -6.00 11.82
C LEU A 109 -5.08 -6.94 10.83
N GLN A 110 -4.63 -7.09 9.58
CA GLN A 110 -5.18 -8.09 8.66
C GLN A 110 -4.96 -9.52 9.17
N LEU A 111 -3.79 -9.82 9.74
CA LEU A 111 -3.48 -11.10 10.39
C LEU A 111 -4.32 -11.31 11.66
N GLU A 112 -4.37 -10.32 12.55
CA GLU A 112 -5.15 -10.35 13.80
C GLU A 112 -6.67 -10.32 13.56
N THR A 113 -7.12 -9.93 12.37
CA THR A 113 -8.53 -9.94 11.99
C THR A 113 -8.94 -11.19 11.20
N ILE A 114 -8.06 -12.16 10.99
CA ILE A 114 -8.54 -13.49 10.59
C ILE A 114 -9.28 -14.06 11.80
N PRO A 115 -10.60 -14.36 11.73
CA PRO A 115 -11.40 -14.68 12.90
C PRO A 115 -10.74 -15.78 13.75
N GLU A 116 -10.57 -15.52 15.05
CA GLU A 116 -10.18 -16.55 16.00
C GLU A 116 -11.22 -17.69 15.94
N GLY A 117 -10.84 -18.82 15.34
CA GLY A 117 -11.64 -20.05 15.40
C GLY A 117 -12.00 -20.74 14.08
N VAL A 118 -11.75 -20.15 12.91
CA VAL A 118 -11.93 -20.86 11.63
C VAL A 118 -10.58 -21.08 10.96
N ALA A 119 -10.01 -22.25 11.22
CA ALA A 119 -8.88 -22.73 10.44
C ALA A 119 -9.41 -23.32 9.13
N GLU A 120 -8.81 -22.94 8.01
CA GLU A 120 -9.20 -23.47 6.71
C GLU A 120 -8.01 -23.70 5.80
N GLU A 121 -8.19 -24.64 4.88
CA GLU A 121 -7.24 -24.87 3.81
C GLU A 121 -7.58 -23.97 2.63
N ARG A 122 -6.71 -23.00 2.36
CA ARG A 122 -6.94 -21.95 1.36
C ARG A 122 -5.80 -21.92 0.33
N PRO A 123 -6.11 -21.72 -0.96
CA PRO A 123 -5.07 -21.49 -1.96
C PRO A 123 -4.49 -20.07 -1.81
N ILE A 124 -3.18 -20.00 -1.60
CA ILE A 124 -2.43 -18.74 -1.44
C ILE A 124 -1.16 -18.74 -2.28
N ALA A 125 -0.70 -17.54 -2.64
CA ALA A 125 0.65 -17.35 -3.15
C ALA A 125 1.57 -16.99 -1.98
N ILE A 126 2.74 -17.59 -1.95
CA ILE A 126 3.73 -17.48 -0.89
C ILE A 126 5.02 -17.01 -1.53
N LEU A 127 5.57 -15.91 -1.03
CA LEU A 127 6.81 -15.30 -1.47
C LEU A 127 7.84 -15.42 -0.37
N PHE A 128 9.02 -15.92 -0.72
CA PHE A 128 10.22 -15.92 0.12
C PHE A 128 11.26 -15.01 -0.52
N CYS A 129 11.84 -14.09 0.24
CA CYS A 129 12.91 -13.19 -0.19
C CYS A 129 14.03 -13.25 0.83
N ASP A 130 15.27 -13.36 0.38
CA ASP A 130 16.45 -13.58 1.23
C ASP A 130 17.69 -12.90 0.63
N ILE A 131 18.63 -12.48 1.49
CA ILE A 131 19.82 -11.76 1.08
C ILE A 131 20.93 -12.74 0.66
N ARG A 132 21.44 -12.54 -0.55
CA ARG A 132 22.58 -13.31 -1.05
C ARG A 132 23.85 -13.04 -0.27
N GLY A 133 24.39 -14.11 0.30
CA GLY A 133 25.69 -14.06 0.97
C GLY A 133 25.65 -13.30 2.29
N PHE A 134 24.47 -13.21 2.93
CA PHE A 134 24.31 -12.51 4.19
C PHE A 134 25.26 -12.99 5.30
N THR A 135 25.55 -14.29 5.36
CA THR A 135 26.53 -14.83 6.33
C THR A 135 27.89 -14.13 6.23
N LYS A 136 28.35 -13.85 5.00
CA LYS A 136 29.61 -13.13 4.77
C LYS A 136 29.47 -11.68 5.24
N LEU A 137 28.41 -11.00 4.84
CA LEU A 137 28.10 -9.63 5.27
C LEU A 137 28.08 -9.52 6.81
N ALA A 138 27.41 -10.43 7.49
CA ALA A 138 27.30 -10.44 8.94
C ALA A 138 28.64 -10.69 9.65
N SER A 139 29.56 -11.44 9.02
CA SER A 139 30.91 -11.66 9.56
C SER A 139 31.88 -10.49 9.32
N GLU A 140 31.62 -9.64 8.33
CA GLU A 140 32.48 -8.53 7.94
C GLU A 140 32.07 -7.19 8.58
N ASN A 141 30.91 -7.13 9.24
CA ASN A 141 30.34 -5.92 9.83
C ASN A 141 30.09 -6.07 11.33
N SER A 142 30.00 -4.95 12.05
CA SER A 142 29.61 -4.99 13.47
C SER A 142 28.14 -5.43 13.61
N SER A 143 27.78 -6.06 14.73
CA SER A 143 26.41 -6.50 14.96
C SER A 143 25.39 -5.35 14.94
N PHE A 144 25.80 -4.13 15.31
CA PHE A 144 24.95 -2.94 15.25
C PHE A 144 24.73 -2.47 13.80
N ASP A 145 25.77 -2.50 12.97
CA ASP A 145 25.64 -2.16 11.55
C ASP A 145 24.77 -3.19 10.82
N VAL A 146 24.96 -4.48 11.11
CA VAL A 146 24.10 -5.55 10.56
C VAL A 146 22.64 -5.33 10.94
N ALA A 147 22.36 -5.01 12.21
CA ALA A 147 21.00 -4.71 12.66
C ALA A 147 20.42 -3.46 11.98
N HIS A 148 21.23 -2.42 11.77
CA HIS A 148 20.81 -1.23 11.04
C HIS A 148 20.45 -1.56 9.59
N ILE A 149 21.33 -2.28 8.88
CA ILE A 149 21.12 -2.72 7.50
C ILE A 149 19.85 -3.57 7.39
N LEU A 150 19.65 -4.53 8.30
CA LEU A 150 18.44 -5.37 8.32
C LEU A 150 17.17 -4.54 8.54
N ASN A 151 17.18 -3.56 9.44
CA ASN A 151 16.01 -2.70 9.65
C ASN A 151 15.66 -1.87 8.40
N ARG A 152 16.66 -1.33 7.70
CA ARG A 152 16.45 -0.63 6.42
C ARG A 152 15.93 -1.59 5.36
N PHE A 153 16.52 -2.78 5.27
CA PHE A 153 16.09 -3.84 4.37
C PHE A 153 14.63 -4.23 4.59
N TYR A 154 14.21 -4.55 5.83
CA TYR A 154 12.82 -4.90 6.13
C TYR A 154 11.84 -3.79 5.78
N THR A 155 12.22 -2.53 6.05
CA THR A 155 11.37 -1.37 5.74
C THR A 155 11.15 -1.28 4.23
N VAL A 156 12.24 -1.23 3.45
CA VAL A 156 12.17 -0.97 2.00
C VAL A 156 11.64 -2.18 1.22
N LEU A 157 11.94 -3.40 1.65
CA LEU A 157 11.54 -4.62 0.94
C LEU A 157 10.19 -5.16 1.44
N GLY A 158 9.73 -4.72 2.62
CA GLY A 158 8.38 -5.01 3.09
C GLY A 158 7.31 -4.29 2.26
N ASP A 159 7.52 -3.03 1.90
CA ASP A 159 6.53 -2.18 1.22
C ASP A 159 5.96 -2.78 -0.08
N PRO A 160 6.76 -3.37 -0.99
CA PRO A 160 6.23 -4.05 -2.17
C PRO A 160 5.24 -5.17 -1.88
N ILE A 161 5.38 -5.91 -0.77
CA ILE A 161 4.39 -6.90 -0.33
C ILE A 161 3.07 -6.18 0.01
N LEU A 162 3.16 -5.12 0.83
CA LEU A 162 2.00 -4.46 1.41
C LEU A 162 1.16 -3.73 0.35
N ILE A 163 1.83 -3.00 -0.55
CA ILE A 163 1.16 -2.24 -1.61
C ILE A 163 0.49 -3.19 -2.62
N ASN A 164 1.01 -4.42 -2.77
CA ASN A 164 0.44 -5.46 -3.61
C ASN A 164 -0.45 -6.44 -2.82
N ASN A 165 -1.16 -5.99 -1.79
CA ASN A 165 -2.18 -6.78 -1.08
C ASN A 165 -1.67 -8.04 -0.37
N GLY A 166 -0.36 -8.17 -0.20
CA GLY A 166 0.24 -9.21 0.60
C GLY A 166 0.31 -8.82 2.06
N VAL A 167 0.41 -9.82 2.92
CA VAL A 167 0.75 -9.66 4.34
C VAL A 167 2.17 -10.15 4.57
N ILE A 168 2.93 -9.41 5.36
CA ILE A 168 4.23 -9.89 5.86
C ILE A 168 3.93 -10.86 6.99
N TYR A 169 4.23 -12.14 6.77
CA TYR A 169 4.00 -13.20 7.73
C TYR A 169 5.02 -13.17 8.84
N GLN A 170 6.31 -13.14 8.47
CA GLN A 170 7.40 -13.12 9.42
C GLN A 170 8.70 -12.62 8.75
N TYR A 171 9.58 -12.12 9.59
CA TYR A 171 10.99 -11.89 9.29
C TYR A 171 11.80 -12.97 10.01
N VAL A 172 12.71 -13.66 9.30
CA VAL A 172 13.55 -14.72 9.88
C VAL A 172 14.99 -14.50 9.45
N GLY A 173 15.82 -13.94 10.33
CA GLY A 173 17.16 -13.52 9.94
C GLY A 173 17.07 -12.52 8.80
N ASP A 174 17.76 -12.75 7.68
CA ASP A 174 17.70 -11.92 6.47
C ASP A 174 16.55 -12.26 5.51
N GLU A 175 15.62 -13.13 5.93
CA GLU A 175 14.48 -13.56 5.13
C GLU A 175 13.20 -12.75 5.42
N ILE A 176 12.45 -12.44 4.37
CA ILE A 176 11.09 -11.89 4.41
C ILE A 176 10.13 -12.90 3.79
N ILE A 177 9.05 -13.24 4.51
CA ILE A 177 7.98 -14.11 3.98
C ILE A 177 6.71 -13.29 3.78
N GLY A 178 6.26 -13.22 2.53
CA GLY A 178 5.01 -12.58 2.12
C GLY A 178 3.93 -13.60 1.76
N LEU A 179 2.69 -13.34 2.16
CA LEU A 179 1.54 -14.18 1.83
C LEU A 179 0.47 -13.38 1.09
N PHE A 180 -0.07 -13.93 0.03
CA PHE A 180 -1.06 -13.29 -0.83
C PHE A 180 -2.30 -14.17 -0.94
N GLY A 181 -3.47 -13.56 -0.75
CA GLY A 181 -4.73 -14.29 -0.73
C GLY A 181 -5.12 -14.87 0.64
N VAL A 182 -4.49 -14.42 1.73
CA VAL A 182 -4.80 -14.86 3.09
C VAL A 182 -6.24 -14.59 3.51
N SER A 183 -6.93 -13.65 2.86
CA SER A 183 -8.36 -13.36 3.05
C SER A 183 -9.24 -13.85 1.89
N GLY A 184 -8.70 -14.71 1.01
CA GLY A 184 -9.36 -15.17 -0.22
C GLY A 184 -8.95 -14.35 -1.45
N GLY A 185 -9.80 -14.35 -2.48
CA GLY A 185 -9.56 -13.65 -3.74
C GLY A 185 -9.26 -14.57 -4.92
N LEU A 186 -9.23 -13.98 -6.12
CA LEU A 186 -8.98 -14.73 -7.36
C LEU A 186 -7.53 -15.22 -7.41
N LYS A 187 -7.35 -16.51 -7.74
CA LYS A 187 -6.05 -17.15 -7.93
C LYS A 187 -5.10 -16.34 -8.81
N SER A 188 -5.58 -15.86 -9.96
CA SER A 188 -4.79 -15.07 -10.91
C SER A 188 -4.37 -13.71 -10.33
N LYS A 189 -5.24 -13.06 -9.56
CA LYS A 189 -4.92 -11.79 -8.88
C LYS A 189 -3.84 -12.01 -7.82
N ASN A 190 -4.02 -12.98 -6.92
CA ASN A 190 -3.07 -13.25 -5.83
C ASN A 190 -1.67 -13.60 -6.37
N CYS A 191 -1.59 -14.34 -7.48
CA CYS A 191 -0.31 -14.64 -8.13
C CYS A 191 0.32 -13.41 -8.79
N LYS A 192 -0.47 -12.59 -9.50
CA LYS A 192 0.02 -11.32 -10.08
C LYS A 192 0.50 -10.34 -9.01
N ASP A 193 -0.21 -10.26 -7.89
CA ASP A 193 0.14 -9.43 -6.75
C ASP A 193 1.48 -9.87 -6.12
N ALA A 194 1.70 -11.18 -5.93
CA ALA A 194 3.00 -11.71 -5.49
C ALA A 194 4.13 -11.42 -6.51
N ILE A 195 3.85 -11.55 -7.80
CA ILE A 195 4.81 -11.24 -8.88
C ILE A 195 5.18 -9.75 -8.86
N ARG A 196 4.21 -8.85 -8.75
CA ARG A 196 4.47 -7.40 -8.63
C ARG A 196 5.29 -7.07 -7.39
N ALA A 197 4.99 -7.72 -6.25
CA ALA A 197 5.78 -7.54 -5.05
C ALA A 197 7.25 -7.96 -5.27
N ALA A 198 7.49 -9.12 -5.89
CA ALA A 198 8.85 -9.59 -6.19
C ALA A 198 9.62 -8.67 -7.15
N LEU A 199 8.95 -8.16 -8.20
CA LEU A 199 9.55 -7.20 -9.13
C LEU A 199 9.82 -5.85 -8.45
N GLY A 200 8.87 -5.36 -7.65
CA GLY A 200 9.02 -4.15 -6.84
C GLY A 200 10.17 -4.26 -5.83
N MET A 201 10.39 -5.44 -5.25
CA MET A 201 11.54 -5.72 -4.38
C MET A 201 12.89 -5.57 -5.11
N GLN A 202 13.00 -5.96 -6.39
CA GLN A 202 14.24 -5.76 -7.15
C GLN A 202 14.56 -4.27 -7.32
N TYR A 203 13.56 -3.47 -7.64
CA TYR A 203 13.75 -2.02 -7.73
C TYR A 203 14.08 -1.39 -6.37
N ALA A 204 13.40 -1.85 -5.31
CA ALA A 204 13.57 -1.35 -3.97
C ALA A 204 14.99 -1.65 -3.42
N ILE A 205 15.55 -2.83 -3.70
CA ILE A 205 16.92 -3.17 -3.28
C ILE A 205 17.98 -2.37 -4.04
N GLU A 206 17.80 -2.15 -5.34
CA GLU A 206 18.71 -1.31 -6.13
C GLU A 206 18.76 0.11 -5.55
N ARG A 207 17.60 0.68 -5.24
CA ARG A 207 17.52 1.99 -4.59
C ARG A 207 18.20 1.99 -3.24
N LEU A 208 17.94 0.99 -2.39
CA LEU A 208 18.53 0.88 -1.06
C LEU A 208 20.06 0.87 -1.15
N ASN A 209 20.62 0.08 -2.07
CA ASN A 209 22.05 0.02 -2.33
C ASN A 209 22.65 1.38 -2.74
N HIS A 210 21.98 2.11 -3.64
CA HIS A 210 22.51 3.36 -4.19
C HIS A 210 22.35 4.58 -3.29
N ILE A 211 21.33 4.63 -2.44
CA ILE A 211 20.99 5.82 -1.67
C ILE A 211 21.43 5.69 -0.21
N GLU A 212 21.26 4.52 0.39
CA GLU A 212 21.34 4.38 1.85
C GLU A 212 22.48 3.48 2.31
N LEU A 213 22.87 2.50 1.48
CA LEU A 213 23.96 1.58 1.81
C LEU A 213 25.31 1.98 1.19
N VAL A 214 25.35 3.09 0.45
CA VAL A 214 26.59 3.59 -0.18
C VAL A 214 27.68 3.85 0.87
N ASP A 215 27.32 4.43 2.01
CA ASP A 215 28.26 4.75 3.10
C ASP A 215 28.69 3.51 3.89
N PHE A 216 27.95 2.40 3.77
CA PHE A 216 28.30 1.12 4.38
C PHE A 216 29.17 0.25 3.46
N ASN A 217 29.44 0.67 2.22
CA ASN A 217 30.17 -0.09 1.20
C ASN A 217 29.60 -1.51 1.01
N VAL A 218 28.28 -1.65 1.13
CA VAL A 218 27.54 -2.90 0.99
C VAL A 218 26.70 -2.84 -0.28
N ASN A 219 26.68 -3.93 -1.04
CA ASN A 219 25.80 -4.11 -2.19
C ASN A 219 24.99 -5.41 -2.03
N LEU A 220 23.74 -5.27 -1.61
CA LEU A 220 22.84 -6.39 -1.37
C LEU A 220 22.28 -6.93 -2.68
N LYS A 221 22.15 -8.26 -2.76
CA LYS A 221 21.45 -8.95 -3.85
C LYS A 221 20.42 -9.89 -3.25
N LEU A 222 19.36 -10.17 -3.98
CA LEU A 222 18.24 -11.00 -3.51
C LEU A 222 18.19 -12.35 -4.20
N GLY A 223 17.62 -13.33 -3.50
CA GLY A 223 16.96 -14.48 -4.13
C GLY A 223 15.50 -14.48 -3.72
N ILE A 224 14.59 -14.52 -4.68
CA ILE A 224 13.14 -14.52 -4.45
C ILE A 224 12.53 -15.80 -5.04
N GLY A 225 11.74 -16.51 -4.24
CA GLY A 225 10.98 -17.68 -4.65
C GLY A 225 9.49 -17.47 -4.44
N ILE A 226 8.68 -17.76 -5.45
CA ILE A 226 7.21 -17.70 -5.34
C ILE A 226 6.60 -19.05 -5.66
N ASN A 227 5.71 -19.51 -4.78
CA ASN A 227 4.89 -20.69 -5.03
C ASN A 227 3.41 -20.37 -4.81
N PHE A 228 2.54 -21.13 -5.46
CA PHE A 228 1.10 -21.08 -5.25
C PHE A 228 0.56 -22.47 -4.93
N GLY A 229 -0.19 -22.59 -3.84
CA GLY A 229 -0.75 -23.87 -3.41
C GLY A 229 -1.72 -23.72 -2.24
N ARG A 230 -2.37 -24.84 -1.88
CA ARG A 230 -3.30 -24.91 -0.76
C ARG A 230 -2.52 -25.10 0.54
N ALA A 231 -2.70 -24.19 1.49
CA ALA A 231 -2.08 -24.26 2.81
C ALA A 231 -3.14 -24.10 3.90
N TYR A 232 -2.88 -24.71 5.04
CA TYR A 232 -3.61 -24.42 6.27
C TYR A 232 -3.35 -22.96 6.65
N ILE A 233 -4.43 -22.22 6.92
CA ILE A 233 -4.40 -20.86 7.45
C ILE A 233 -5.24 -20.85 8.72
N GLY A 234 -4.65 -20.47 9.85
CA GLY A 234 -5.35 -20.45 11.12
C GLY A 234 -4.47 -20.00 12.27
N HIS A 235 -4.93 -20.21 13.49
CA HIS A 235 -4.18 -19.89 14.71
C HIS A 235 -3.68 -21.19 15.35
N LEU A 236 -2.36 -21.37 15.43
CA LEU A 236 -1.70 -22.52 16.05
C LEU A 236 -0.85 -22.07 17.24
N GLY A 237 -0.57 -23.00 18.16
CA GLY A 237 0.24 -22.75 19.34
C GLY A 237 -0.46 -23.15 20.64
N HIS A 238 0.19 -22.83 21.75
CA HIS A 238 -0.34 -23.12 23.08
C HIS A 238 -1.70 -22.41 23.29
N PRO A 239 -2.69 -22.99 24.01
CA PRO A 239 -4.01 -22.37 24.18
C PRO A 239 -4.01 -20.92 24.70
N LYS A 240 -2.99 -20.55 25.48
CA LYS A 240 -2.79 -19.18 26.00
C LYS A 240 -1.96 -18.26 25.09
N HIS A 241 -1.30 -18.82 24.07
CA HIS A 241 -0.40 -18.13 23.15
C HIS A 241 -0.55 -18.73 21.75
N LYS A 242 -1.73 -18.56 21.16
CA LYS A 242 -1.94 -18.89 19.75
C LYS A 242 -1.39 -17.76 18.89
N GLN A 243 -0.79 -18.12 17.77
CA GLN A 243 -0.29 -17.18 16.76
C GLN A 243 -0.88 -17.57 15.41
N PHE A 244 -1.06 -16.58 14.55
CA PHE A 244 -1.37 -16.84 13.16
C PHE A 244 -0.28 -17.73 12.55
N ALA A 245 -0.69 -18.79 11.88
CA ALA A 245 0.19 -19.78 11.32
C ALA A 245 -0.28 -20.20 9.94
N VAL A 246 0.70 -20.33 9.03
CA VAL A 246 0.51 -20.96 7.73
C VAL A 246 1.33 -22.23 7.70
N VAL A 247 0.65 -23.35 7.43
CA VAL A 247 1.27 -24.67 7.44
C VAL A 247 0.89 -25.42 6.18
N GLY A 248 1.86 -26.08 5.58
CA GLY A 248 1.63 -26.94 4.43
C GLY A 248 2.84 -27.00 3.53
N ASP A 249 2.80 -27.97 2.65
CA ASP A 249 3.82 -28.18 1.64
C ASP A 249 4.15 -26.93 0.80
N PRO A 250 3.17 -26.09 0.38
CA PRO A 250 3.47 -24.93 -0.45
C PRO A 250 4.44 -23.92 0.18
N VAL A 251 4.50 -23.83 1.51
CA VAL A 251 5.44 -22.96 2.25
C VAL A 251 6.87 -23.47 2.08
N ASN A 252 7.07 -24.77 2.30
CA ASN A 252 8.38 -25.40 2.13
C ASN A 252 8.84 -25.34 0.67
N THR A 253 7.92 -25.56 -0.27
CA THR A 253 8.20 -25.45 -1.70
C THR A 253 8.64 -24.02 -2.08
N ALA A 254 7.98 -22.97 -1.58
CA ALA A 254 8.40 -21.58 -1.83
C ALA A 254 9.83 -21.29 -1.33
N SER A 255 10.15 -21.72 -0.11
CA SER A 255 11.50 -21.60 0.47
C SER A 255 12.56 -22.32 -0.37
N ARG A 256 12.27 -23.55 -0.83
CA ARG A 256 13.19 -24.32 -1.69
C ARG A 256 13.40 -23.65 -3.05
N ILE A 257 12.36 -23.10 -3.65
CA ILE A 257 12.46 -22.32 -4.90
C ILE A 257 13.35 -21.10 -4.70
N GLN A 258 13.15 -20.35 -3.60
CA GLN A 258 14.00 -19.23 -3.24
C GLN A 258 15.47 -19.67 -3.17
N SER A 259 15.75 -20.75 -2.44
CA SER A 259 17.11 -21.26 -2.25
C SER A 259 17.76 -21.69 -3.57
N PHE A 260 16.99 -22.30 -4.48
CA PHE A 260 17.48 -22.77 -5.78
C PHE A 260 18.00 -21.65 -6.69
N ASN A 261 17.52 -20.42 -6.52
CA ASN A 261 18.03 -19.28 -7.29
C ASN A 261 19.57 -19.14 -7.19
N LYS A 262 20.22 -19.64 -6.10
CA LYS A 262 21.69 -19.61 -5.96
C LYS A 262 22.38 -20.50 -6.98
N GLN A 263 21.84 -21.71 -7.16
CA GLN A 263 22.35 -22.70 -8.11
C GLN A 263 22.03 -22.28 -9.55
N ALA A 264 20.83 -21.73 -9.78
CA ALA A 264 20.39 -21.27 -11.09
C ALA A 264 21.03 -19.92 -11.52
N GLN A 265 21.67 -19.20 -10.58
CA GLN A 265 22.20 -17.84 -10.77
C GLN A 265 21.10 -16.88 -11.25
N THR A 266 19.96 -16.89 -10.55
CA THR A 266 18.78 -16.07 -10.85
C THR A 266 18.42 -15.17 -9.67
N SER A 267 17.61 -14.14 -9.92
CA SER A 267 17.05 -13.26 -8.87
C SER A 267 15.66 -13.69 -8.44
N ILE A 268 14.79 -14.08 -9.39
CA ILE A 268 13.42 -14.48 -9.11
C ILE A 268 13.10 -15.80 -9.80
N LEU A 269 12.59 -16.76 -9.04
CA LEU A 269 12.03 -18.01 -9.54
C LEU A 269 10.57 -18.15 -9.09
N ILE A 270 9.73 -18.60 -10.00
CA ILE A 270 8.33 -18.91 -9.73
C ILE A 270 8.05 -20.39 -10.02
N SER A 271 7.15 -21.01 -9.26
CA SER A 271 6.68 -22.36 -9.59
C SER A 271 5.82 -22.37 -10.85
N ASP A 272 5.74 -23.52 -11.51
CA ASP A 272 4.80 -23.76 -12.61
C ASP A 272 3.34 -23.52 -12.19
N SER A 273 2.99 -23.73 -10.91
CA SER A 273 1.66 -23.40 -10.40
C SER A 273 1.37 -21.89 -10.45
N VAL A 274 2.35 -21.03 -10.13
CA VAL A 274 2.23 -19.57 -10.29
C VAL A 274 2.14 -19.20 -11.77
N PHE A 275 3.03 -19.75 -12.62
CA PHE A 275 3.04 -19.49 -14.06
C PHE A 275 1.69 -19.80 -14.72
N LYS A 276 1.11 -20.98 -14.43
CA LYS A 276 -0.21 -21.41 -14.92
C LYS A 276 -1.39 -20.68 -14.28
N SER A 277 -1.19 -19.95 -13.19
CA SER A 277 -2.24 -19.15 -12.54
C SER A 277 -2.52 -17.83 -13.24
N VAL A 278 -1.56 -17.37 -14.04
CA VAL A 278 -1.65 -16.13 -14.80
C VAL A 278 -2.03 -16.46 -16.24
N SER A 279 -2.73 -15.55 -16.92
CA SER A 279 -3.12 -15.75 -18.31
C SER A 279 -1.88 -16.03 -19.19
N PRO A 280 -2.00 -16.92 -20.20
CA PRO A 280 -0.91 -17.19 -21.13
C PRO A 280 -0.36 -15.90 -21.76
N ASN A 281 0.94 -15.87 -22.06
CA ASN A 281 1.64 -14.70 -22.62
C ASN A 281 1.60 -13.41 -21.78
N THR A 282 1.31 -13.49 -20.47
CA THR A 282 1.38 -12.32 -19.59
C THR A 282 2.78 -12.07 -19.04
N LEU A 283 3.54 -13.14 -18.77
CA LEU A 283 4.84 -13.08 -18.08
C LEU A 283 5.99 -13.21 -19.06
N ASP A 284 7.05 -12.41 -18.83
CA ASP A 284 8.33 -12.55 -19.47
C ASP A 284 9.20 -13.51 -18.66
N ILE A 285 9.51 -14.66 -19.27
CA ILE A 285 10.10 -15.83 -18.62
C ILE A 285 11.42 -16.18 -19.30
N GLY A 286 12.45 -16.41 -18.49
CA GLY A 286 13.74 -16.90 -18.92
C GLY A 286 13.83 -18.43 -18.93
N ARG A 287 14.87 -18.96 -18.27
CA ARG A 287 15.12 -20.39 -18.20
C ARG A 287 14.08 -21.11 -17.36
N SER A 288 13.77 -22.35 -17.74
CA SER A 288 12.95 -23.26 -16.95
C SER A 288 13.80 -24.42 -16.46
N PHE A 289 13.55 -24.85 -15.23
CA PHE A 289 14.30 -25.93 -14.59
C PHE A 289 13.32 -27.00 -14.13
N SER A 290 13.62 -28.26 -14.40
CA SER A 290 12.99 -29.38 -13.70
C SER A 290 13.92 -29.76 -12.57
N ASN A 291 13.45 -29.67 -11.33
CA ASN A 291 14.26 -30.05 -10.18
C ASN A 291 13.48 -31.00 -9.27
N GLN A 292 14.13 -32.09 -8.86
CA GLN A 292 13.72 -32.85 -7.70
C GLN A 292 14.10 -32.06 -6.46
N MET A 293 13.14 -31.29 -5.95
CA MET A 293 13.32 -30.63 -4.67
C MET A 293 13.31 -31.70 -3.57
N ALA A 294 14.39 -31.77 -2.79
CA ALA A 294 14.56 -32.78 -1.75
C ALA A 294 13.34 -32.84 -0.81
N GLY A 295 12.71 -34.02 -0.70
CA GLY A 295 11.49 -34.23 0.09
C GLY A 295 10.18 -34.18 -0.69
N HIS A 296 10.22 -34.20 -2.03
CA HIS A 296 9.08 -34.45 -2.91
C HIS A 296 9.28 -35.68 -3.78
N ASP A 297 8.20 -36.45 -3.99
CA ASP A 297 8.15 -37.57 -4.93
C ASP A 297 7.94 -37.12 -6.39
N HIS A 298 7.82 -35.81 -6.66
CA HIS A 298 7.49 -35.27 -7.98
C HIS A 298 8.42 -34.11 -8.38
N ASP A 299 8.88 -34.17 -9.63
CA ASP A 299 9.60 -33.09 -10.29
C ASP A 299 8.75 -31.81 -10.27
N THR A 300 9.30 -30.72 -9.72
CA THR A 300 8.64 -29.42 -9.79
C THR A 300 9.34 -28.59 -10.86
N VAL A 301 8.55 -28.16 -11.85
CA VAL A 301 9.01 -27.21 -12.86
C VAL A 301 8.97 -25.81 -12.27
N ILE A 302 10.07 -25.07 -12.45
CA ILE A 302 10.23 -23.69 -11.97
C ILE A 302 10.76 -22.82 -13.11
N HIS A 303 10.40 -21.55 -13.09
CA HIS A 303 10.65 -20.61 -14.18
C HIS A 303 11.36 -19.36 -13.66
N GLU A 304 12.40 -18.93 -14.36
CA GLU A 304 13.05 -17.63 -14.16
C GLU A 304 12.10 -16.52 -14.64
N LEU A 305 11.84 -15.56 -13.77
CA LEU A 305 10.92 -14.45 -14.06
C LEU A 305 11.73 -13.16 -14.27
N PHE A 306 11.54 -12.52 -15.43
CA PHE A 306 12.11 -11.19 -15.71
C PHE A 306 11.09 -10.07 -15.52
N GLY A 307 9.80 -10.32 -15.77
CA GLY A 307 8.78 -9.30 -15.63
C GLY A 307 7.44 -9.68 -16.26
N PHE A 308 6.67 -8.66 -16.61
CA PHE A 308 5.50 -8.78 -17.47
C PHE A 308 5.90 -8.54 -18.93
N LYS A 309 5.30 -9.26 -19.89
CA LYS A 309 5.57 -9.03 -21.33
C LYS A 309 5.08 -7.66 -21.79
N GLU A 310 3.94 -7.25 -21.24
CA GLU A 310 3.32 -5.95 -21.49
C GLU A 310 3.48 -5.06 -20.26
N MET A 311 3.41 -3.74 -20.48
CA MET A 311 3.44 -2.75 -19.42
C MET A 311 2.38 -3.04 -18.35
N ASP A 312 2.81 -3.22 -17.10
CA ASP A 312 1.93 -3.32 -15.94
C ASP A 312 1.84 -1.95 -15.25
N VAL A 313 0.72 -1.25 -15.47
CA VAL A 313 0.51 0.12 -14.96
C VAL A 313 0.78 0.21 -13.45
N GLN A 314 0.31 -0.75 -12.67
CA GLN A 314 0.46 -0.73 -11.21
C GLN A 314 1.95 -0.81 -10.81
N LEU A 315 2.72 -1.70 -11.43
CA LEU A 315 4.16 -1.82 -11.17
C LEU A 315 4.91 -0.53 -11.55
N GLU A 316 4.61 0.06 -12.70
CA GLU A 316 5.24 1.30 -13.18
C GLU A 316 5.02 2.50 -12.24
N LEU A 317 3.79 2.64 -11.73
CA LEU A 317 3.46 3.69 -10.77
C LEU A 317 4.18 3.45 -9.43
N GLN A 318 4.19 2.21 -8.94
CA GLN A 318 4.80 1.86 -7.66
C GLN A 318 6.31 2.13 -7.65
N GLN A 319 7.03 1.80 -8.73
CA GLN A 319 8.48 2.02 -8.79
C GLN A 319 8.87 3.51 -8.89
N SER A 320 7.98 4.36 -9.40
CA SER A 320 8.28 5.77 -9.65
C SER A 320 7.76 6.73 -8.58
N LEU A 321 6.77 6.33 -7.78
CA LEU A 321 6.11 7.19 -6.80
C LEU A 321 7.10 7.82 -5.80
N ASP A 322 7.98 7.02 -5.20
CA ASP A 322 8.95 7.51 -4.21
C ASP A 322 9.95 8.50 -4.81
N HIS A 323 10.24 8.39 -6.12
CA HIS A 323 11.08 9.37 -6.80
C HIS A 323 10.33 10.69 -6.99
N LEU A 324 9.08 10.62 -7.44
CA LEU A 324 8.22 11.79 -7.64
C LEU A 324 7.99 12.56 -6.34
N LEU A 325 7.77 11.83 -5.24
CA LEU A 325 7.39 12.40 -3.95
C LEU A 325 8.58 12.56 -3.00
N ARG A 326 9.82 12.41 -3.47
CA ARG A 326 11.02 12.66 -2.64
C ARG A 326 11.07 14.08 -2.09
N ASN A 327 10.57 15.05 -2.85
CA ASN A 327 10.38 16.43 -2.42
C ASN A 327 8.96 16.87 -2.77
N GLU A 328 8.02 16.48 -1.91
CA GLU A 328 6.58 16.73 -2.07
C GLU A 328 6.26 18.22 -2.27
N ASP A 329 6.91 19.11 -1.51
CA ASP A 329 6.68 20.55 -1.59
C ASP A 329 7.13 21.10 -2.95
N ALA A 330 8.29 20.68 -3.44
CA ALA A 330 8.79 21.10 -4.75
C ALA A 330 7.93 20.55 -5.89
N PHE A 331 7.47 19.30 -5.81
CA PHE A 331 6.56 18.70 -6.79
C PHE A 331 5.25 19.50 -6.86
N ALA A 332 4.63 19.75 -5.70
CA ALA A 332 3.39 20.49 -5.60
C ALA A 332 3.53 21.93 -6.12
N SER A 333 4.60 22.65 -5.76
CA SER A 333 4.85 24.01 -6.23
C SER A 333 4.90 24.05 -7.76
N LYS A 334 5.73 23.19 -8.38
CA LYS A 334 5.84 23.11 -9.85
C LYS A 334 4.49 22.84 -10.51
N PHE A 335 3.73 21.90 -9.95
CA PHE A 335 2.41 21.57 -10.46
C PHE A 335 1.44 22.77 -10.40
N TYR A 336 1.31 23.41 -9.25
CA TYR A 336 0.37 24.53 -9.10
C TYR A 336 0.80 25.77 -9.88
N ASP A 337 2.10 26.04 -9.99
CA ASP A 337 2.62 27.12 -10.83
C ASP A 337 2.21 26.92 -12.30
N LYS A 338 2.28 25.69 -12.81
CA LYS A 338 1.79 25.34 -14.16
C LYS A 338 0.28 25.50 -14.28
N VAL A 339 -0.49 24.99 -13.31
CA VAL A 339 -1.97 25.12 -13.31
C VAL A 339 -2.39 26.58 -13.33
N PHE A 340 -1.83 27.43 -12.48
CA PHE A 340 -2.20 28.85 -12.42
C PHE A 340 -1.69 29.66 -13.61
N THR A 341 -0.65 29.18 -14.29
CA THR A 341 -0.20 29.78 -15.56
C THR A 341 -1.16 29.44 -16.70
N LYS A 342 -1.61 28.18 -16.80
CA LYS A 342 -2.49 27.71 -17.90
C LYS A 342 -3.98 27.99 -17.67
N ALA A 343 -4.43 28.06 -16.41
CA ALA A 343 -5.79 28.39 -16.00
C ALA A 343 -5.78 29.37 -14.80
N PRO A 344 -5.54 30.67 -15.03
CA PRO A 344 -5.43 31.66 -13.96
C PRO A 344 -6.71 31.81 -13.12
N ASP A 345 -7.86 31.58 -13.73
CA ASP A 345 -9.18 31.60 -13.09
C ASP A 345 -9.35 30.47 -12.05
N ALA A 346 -8.68 29.33 -12.24
CA ALA A 346 -8.67 28.23 -11.27
C ALA A 346 -8.08 28.64 -9.91
N LYS A 347 -7.25 29.69 -9.85
CA LYS A 347 -6.66 30.20 -8.59
C LYS A 347 -7.72 30.60 -7.57
N ALA A 348 -8.89 31.07 -8.00
CA ALA A 348 -10.00 31.44 -7.12
C ALA A 348 -10.64 30.24 -6.40
N LEU A 349 -10.43 29.02 -6.89
CA LEU A 349 -10.93 27.78 -6.30
C LEU A 349 -10.10 27.33 -5.07
N PHE A 350 -8.87 27.84 -4.93
CA PHE A 350 -7.94 27.46 -3.86
C PHE A 350 -7.92 28.53 -2.77
N LYS A 351 -8.85 28.42 -1.81
CA LYS A 351 -9.01 29.37 -0.68
C LYS A 351 -8.08 29.07 0.52
N ASN A 352 -7.44 27.91 0.53
CA ASN A 352 -6.59 27.44 1.63
C ASN A 352 -5.10 27.67 1.35
N ASN A 353 -4.27 27.50 2.38
CA ASN A 353 -2.81 27.55 2.26
C ASN A 353 -2.29 26.59 1.17
N MET A 354 -1.54 27.10 0.19
CA MET A 354 -0.98 26.30 -0.91
C MET A 354 -0.07 25.15 -0.44
N ALA A 355 0.61 25.31 0.70
CA ALA A 355 1.39 24.21 1.28
C ALA A 355 0.49 23.04 1.72
N SER A 356 -0.72 23.34 2.24
CA SER A 356 -1.69 22.30 2.60
C SER A 356 -2.29 21.62 1.36
N GLN A 357 -2.55 22.39 0.30
CA GLN A 357 -3.03 21.86 -0.98
C GLN A 357 -1.97 20.97 -1.66
N GLY A 358 -0.70 21.35 -1.56
CA GLY A 358 0.41 20.53 -2.04
C GLY A 358 0.47 19.14 -1.40
N ARG A 359 0.33 19.07 -0.08
CA ARG A 359 0.27 17.77 0.62
C ARG A 359 -0.96 16.94 0.29
N LEU A 360 -2.12 17.57 0.08
CA LEU A 360 -3.32 16.86 -0.38
C LEU A 360 -3.10 16.23 -1.76
N LEU A 361 -2.42 16.96 -2.66
CA LEU A 361 -2.07 16.45 -3.98
C LEU A 361 -1.13 15.24 -3.89
N THR A 362 -0.03 15.33 -3.14
CA THR A 362 0.94 14.23 -3.02
C THR A 362 0.33 13.01 -2.34
N HIS A 363 -0.50 13.22 -1.33
CA HIS A 363 -1.28 12.15 -0.71
C HIS A 363 -2.28 11.51 -1.69
N MET A 364 -2.94 12.31 -2.53
CA MET A 364 -3.85 11.81 -3.56
C MET A 364 -3.10 10.97 -4.59
N LEU A 365 -1.91 11.40 -5.04
CA LEU A 365 -1.08 10.60 -5.97
C LEU A 365 -0.67 9.27 -5.35
N GLY A 366 -0.22 9.27 -4.08
CA GLY A 366 0.05 8.02 -3.36
C GLY A 366 -1.20 7.14 -3.21
N GLY A 367 -2.36 7.76 -2.96
CA GLY A 367 -3.68 7.13 -2.93
C GLY A 367 -4.07 6.48 -4.26
N ILE A 368 -3.80 7.11 -5.41
CA ILE A 368 -4.01 6.53 -6.73
C ILE A 368 -3.16 5.26 -6.88
N VAL A 369 -1.85 5.37 -6.66
CA VAL A 369 -0.93 4.23 -6.82
C VAL A 369 -1.35 3.06 -5.92
N TYR A 370 -1.72 3.34 -4.68
CA TYR A 370 -2.23 2.33 -3.76
C TYR A 370 -3.55 1.73 -4.25
N SER A 371 -4.49 2.55 -4.70
CA SER A 371 -5.81 2.11 -5.16
C SER A 371 -5.76 1.31 -6.46
N MET A 372 -4.71 1.43 -7.27
CA MET A 372 -4.53 0.60 -8.47
C MET A 372 -4.45 -0.90 -8.14
N SER A 373 -4.06 -1.27 -6.90
CA SER A 373 -4.05 -2.66 -6.44
C SER A 373 -5.44 -3.17 -6.00
N ARG A 374 -6.39 -2.25 -5.80
CA ARG A 374 -7.79 -2.48 -5.37
C ARG A 374 -8.75 -1.49 -6.06
N PRO A 375 -8.88 -1.51 -7.40
CA PRO A 375 -9.70 -0.55 -8.13
C PRO A 375 -11.18 -0.55 -7.71
N GLU A 376 -11.68 -1.69 -7.19
CA GLU A 376 -13.02 -1.82 -6.62
C GLU A 376 -13.29 -0.87 -5.45
N HIS A 377 -12.24 -0.41 -4.75
CA HIS A 377 -12.38 0.54 -3.63
C HIS A 377 -12.25 1.99 -4.08
N LEU A 378 -11.80 2.24 -5.31
CA LEU A 378 -11.53 3.57 -5.83
C LEU A 378 -12.81 4.29 -6.25
N THR A 379 -13.80 3.57 -6.79
CA THR A 379 -15.03 4.15 -7.36
C THR A 379 -15.75 5.10 -6.41
N LEU A 380 -15.92 4.70 -5.15
CA LEU A 380 -16.65 5.53 -4.18
C LEU A 380 -15.84 6.77 -3.74
N GLY A 381 -14.52 6.64 -3.61
CA GLY A 381 -13.64 7.79 -3.33
C GLY A 381 -13.67 8.82 -4.46
N LEU A 382 -13.58 8.36 -5.71
CA LEU A 382 -13.67 9.23 -6.88
C LEU A 382 -15.04 9.89 -7.03
N LYS A 383 -16.11 9.20 -6.61
CA LYS A 383 -17.46 9.78 -6.55
C LYS A 383 -17.53 10.99 -5.62
N LEU A 384 -17.13 10.82 -4.36
CA LEU A 384 -17.17 11.90 -3.38
C LEU A 384 -16.26 13.08 -3.78
N LEU A 385 -15.12 12.78 -4.39
CA LEU A 385 -14.21 13.80 -4.89
C LEU A 385 -14.82 14.56 -6.09
N GLY A 386 -15.47 13.85 -7.02
CA GLY A 386 -16.20 14.46 -8.14
C GLY A 386 -17.37 15.35 -7.69
N GLU A 387 -18.19 14.88 -6.75
CA GLU A 387 -19.26 15.67 -6.12
C GLU A 387 -18.70 16.94 -5.45
N SER A 388 -17.55 16.83 -4.79
CA SER A 388 -16.87 17.97 -4.16
C SER A 388 -16.32 18.96 -5.18
N HIS A 389 -15.79 18.49 -6.31
CA HIS A 389 -15.35 19.35 -7.41
C HIS A 389 -16.50 20.20 -7.96
N SER A 390 -17.69 19.61 -8.11
CA SER A 390 -18.91 20.35 -8.50
C SER A 390 -19.23 21.46 -7.49
N ARG A 391 -19.25 21.13 -6.18
CA ARG A 391 -19.48 22.11 -5.10
C ARG A 391 -18.46 23.24 -5.04
N TYR A 392 -17.20 22.98 -5.39
CA TYR A 392 -16.14 23.99 -5.42
C TYR A 392 -16.18 24.88 -6.68
N GLY A 393 -16.99 24.54 -7.69
CA GLY A 393 -17.12 25.30 -8.93
C GLY A 393 -16.11 24.89 -10.02
N VAL A 394 -15.52 23.70 -9.92
CA VAL A 394 -14.62 23.15 -10.94
C VAL A 394 -15.39 22.89 -12.23
N GLN A 395 -14.98 23.55 -13.32
CA GLN A 395 -15.57 23.40 -14.65
C GLN A 395 -14.95 22.23 -15.44
N GLU A 396 -15.69 21.71 -16.42
CA GLU A 396 -15.25 20.61 -17.29
C GLU A 396 -13.92 20.92 -18.01
N GLY A 397 -13.68 22.20 -18.36
CA GLY A 397 -12.44 22.66 -18.98
C GLY A 397 -11.20 22.59 -18.09
N HIS A 398 -11.34 22.48 -16.76
CA HIS A 398 -10.19 22.41 -15.86
C HIS A 398 -9.52 21.02 -15.86
N TYR A 399 -10.26 19.94 -16.12
CA TYR A 399 -9.71 18.57 -16.04
C TYR A 399 -8.58 18.30 -17.04
N PRO A 400 -8.69 18.66 -18.34
CA PRO A 400 -7.58 18.50 -19.28
C PRO A 400 -6.35 19.30 -18.89
N VAL A 401 -6.52 20.53 -18.38
CA VAL A 401 -5.42 21.40 -17.94
C VAL A 401 -4.68 20.77 -16.76
N VAL A 402 -5.41 20.26 -15.76
CA VAL A 402 -4.82 19.58 -14.60
C VAL A 402 -4.07 18.31 -15.02
N LEU A 403 -4.65 17.50 -15.91
CA LEU A 403 -4.00 16.30 -16.44
C LEU A 403 -2.69 16.64 -17.16
N GLU A 404 -2.71 17.64 -18.03
CA GLU A 404 -1.51 18.12 -18.74
C GLU A 404 -0.44 18.63 -17.78
N CYS A 405 -0.81 19.48 -16.82
CA CYS A 405 0.13 20.00 -15.82
C CYS A 405 0.73 18.91 -14.94
N LEU A 406 -0.07 17.89 -14.56
CA LEU A 406 0.43 16.71 -13.84
C LEU A 406 1.45 15.94 -14.67
N MET A 407 1.13 15.65 -15.93
CA MET A 407 2.04 14.91 -16.81
C MET A 407 3.36 15.65 -17.03
N GLU A 408 3.32 16.96 -17.28
CA GLU A 408 4.52 17.79 -17.39
C GLU A 408 5.35 17.76 -16.10
N THR A 409 4.68 17.88 -14.93
CA THR A 409 5.38 17.87 -13.64
C THR A 409 5.99 16.51 -13.34
N ILE A 410 5.31 15.42 -13.69
CA ILE A 410 5.80 14.04 -13.56
C ILE A 410 7.03 13.85 -14.45
N GLU A 411 6.96 14.21 -15.72
CA GLU A 411 8.07 14.06 -16.66
C GLU A 411 9.31 14.86 -16.22
N GLU A 412 9.11 16.13 -15.84
CA GLU A 412 10.18 16.99 -15.33
C GLU A 412 10.79 16.47 -14.01
N THR A 413 9.98 15.87 -13.14
CA THR A 413 10.47 15.37 -11.85
C THR A 413 11.20 14.04 -12.01
N LEU A 414 10.75 13.16 -12.90
CA LEU A 414 11.43 11.90 -13.21
C LEU A 414 12.80 12.11 -13.86
N GLY A 415 12.96 13.18 -14.65
CA GLY A 415 14.23 13.51 -15.29
C GLY A 415 14.79 12.32 -16.08
N SER A 416 15.97 11.84 -15.69
CA SER A 416 16.63 10.70 -16.35
C SER A 416 15.94 9.35 -16.16
N MET A 417 15.03 9.21 -15.18
CA MET A 417 14.21 8.00 -15.02
C MET A 417 13.01 7.97 -15.98
N SER A 418 12.68 9.11 -16.59
CA SER A 418 11.54 9.19 -17.51
C SER A 418 11.75 8.29 -18.72
N ASN A 419 10.73 7.51 -19.06
CA ASN A 419 10.72 6.69 -20.26
C ASN A 419 9.27 6.55 -20.79
N PRO A 420 9.09 6.19 -22.08
CA PRO A 420 7.76 6.14 -22.69
C PRO A 420 6.76 5.21 -22.00
N GLN A 421 7.23 4.09 -21.45
CA GLN A 421 6.40 3.11 -20.75
C GLN A 421 5.89 3.71 -19.43
N LEU A 422 6.77 4.32 -18.65
CA LEU A 422 6.43 4.95 -17.38
C LEU A 422 5.46 6.13 -17.56
N LEU A 423 5.71 7.00 -18.54
CA LEU A 423 4.80 8.13 -18.83
C LEU A 423 3.43 7.63 -19.32
N LYS A 424 3.40 6.55 -20.11
CA LYS A 424 2.14 5.94 -20.56
C LYS A 424 1.35 5.37 -19.37
N ALA A 425 2.00 4.75 -18.40
CA ALA A 425 1.35 4.24 -17.19
C ALA A 425 0.74 5.37 -16.34
N TRP A 426 1.50 6.44 -16.08
CA TRP A 426 1.00 7.63 -15.38
C TRP A 426 -0.18 8.27 -16.09
N LYS A 427 -0.08 8.45 -17.40
CA LYS A 427 -1.17 9.00 -18.22
C LYS A 427 -2.43 8.16 -18.11
N GLN A 428 -2.33 6.84 -18.29
CA GLN A 428 -3.48 5.94 -18.20
C GLN A 428 -4.16 5.99 -16.82
N ALA A 429 -3.38 6.04 -15.74
CA ALA A 429 -3.91 6.11 -14.38
C ALA A 429 -4.63 7.44 -14.12
N LEU A 430 -4.01 8.56 -14.49
CA LEU A 430 -4.59 9.88 -14.32
C LEU A 430 -5.81 10.11 -15.22
N GLU A 431 -5.82 9.59 -16.45
CA GLU A 431 -6.99 9.62 -17.33
C GLU A 431 -8.16 8.84 -16.74
N THR A 432 -7.89 7.66 -16.15
CA THR A 432 -8.92 6.86 -15.47
C THR A 432 -9.54 7.65 -14.32
N VAL A 433 -8.70 8.23 -13.46
CA VAL A 433 -9.13 9.01 -12.30
C VAL A 433 -9.91 10.26 -12.71
N THR A 434 -9.38 11.05 -13.64
CA THR A 434 -10.02 12.29 -14.09
C THR A 434 -11.33 12.04 -14.82
N SER A 435 -11.41 10.97 -15.62
CA SER A 435 -12.65 10.57 -16.32
C SER A 435 -13.76 10.20 -15.32
N GLU A 436 -13.46 9.38 -14.32
CA GLU A 436 -14.43 8.99 -13.30
C GLU A 436 -14.88 10.17 -12.45
N MET A 437 -13.95 11.03 -12.00
CA MET A 437 -14.29 12.23 -11.24
C MET A 437 -15.19 13.18 -12.05
N LYS A 438 -14.88 13.38 -13.34
CA LYS A 438 -15.68 14.19 -14.26
C LYS A 438 -17.08 13.61 -14.45
N ARG A 439 -17.22 12.29 -14.54
CA ARG A 439 -18.51 11.60 -14.63
C ARG A 439 -19.37 11.91 -13.40
N PHE A 440 -18.83 11.71 -12.20
CA PHE A 440 -19.55 11.96 -10.96
C PHE A 440 -19.86 13.44 -10.70
N ALA A 441 -18.97 14.35 -11.12
CA ALA A 441 -19.21 15.80 -11.02
C ALA A 441 -20.42 16.26 -11.85
N LYS A 442 -20.78 15.55 -12.94
CA LYS A 442 -21.97 15.84 -13.78
C LYS A 442 -23.26 15.25 -13.20
N GLU A 443 -23.15 14.25 -12.33
CA GLU A 443 -24.31 13.60 -11.69
C GLU A 443 -24.83 14.39 -10.47
N THR A 444 -24.15 15.48 -10.10
CA THR A 444 -24.42 16.34 -8.93
C THR A 444 -24.81 17.74 -9.38
#